data_AF-A0A1C5A245-F1
#
_entry.id   AF-A0A1C5A245-F1
#
_cell.length_a   1.000
_cell.length_b   1.000
_cell.length_c   1.000
_cell.angle_alpha   90.00
_cell.angle_beta   90.00
_cell.angle_gamma   90.00
#
_symmetry.space_group_name_H-M   'P 1'
#
loop_
_entity.id
_entity.type
_entity.pdbx_description
1 polymer ?
#
loop_
_entity_poly.entity_id
_entity_poly.type
_entity_poly.pdbx_seq_one_letter_code
_entity_poly.pdbx_strand_id
1 'polypeptide(L)'
;MTEQGSPTVRPGQIWEDNDYRAKGRTLRVDAVDDTHAECTVLTDRTTATYRHPGGYVHQLGSTATVGRKTRIARRRFRPTSTGYRLVQDVQP
;
A
#
# COMPACT_ATOMS: atom_id res chain seq x y z
N MET A 1 19.54 -19.48 -3.18
CA MET A 1 18.33 -18.66 -3.04
C MET A 1 18.72 -17.24 -3.39
N THR A 2 18.27 -16.73 -4.52
CA THR A 2 18.67 -15.41 -5.03
C THR A 2 18.09 -14.31 -4.13
N GLU A 3 18.96 -13.61 -3.40
CA GLU A 3 18.67 -12.27 -2.88
C GLU A 3 18.44 -11.34 -4.07
N GLN A 4 17.24 -11.35 -4.64
CA GLN A 4 16.79 -10.22 -5.44
C GLN A 4 16.71 -9.03 -4.48
N GLY A 5 17.70 -8.15 -4.60
CA GLY A 5 17.83 -6.92 -3.83
C GLY A 5 16.47 -6.26 -3.74
N SER A 6 15.97 -6.13 -2.51
CA SER A 6 14.71 -5.44 -2.29
C SER A 6 14.83 -4.03 -2.86
N PRO A 7 13.83 -3.51 -3.60
CA PRO A 7 13.93 -2.18 -4.15
C PRO A 7 14.25 -1.20 -3.02
N THR A 8 15.28 -0.37 -3.19
CA THR A 8 15.62 0.64 -2.20
C THR A 8 14.44 1.61 -2.09
N VAL A 9 13.80 1.60 -0.92
CA VAL A 9 12.68 2.50 -0.61
C VAL A 9 13.22 3.91 -0.45
N ARG A 10 12.68 4.87 -1.21
CA ARG A 10 13.12 6.28 -1.25
C ARG A 10 11.93 7.24 -1.14
N PRO A 11 12.10 8.41 -0.52
CA PRO A 11 11.12 9.50 -0.59
C PRO A 11 10.72 9.82 -2.03
N GLY A 12 9.43 10.06 -2.26
CA GLY A 12 8.85 10.35 -3.57
C GLY A 12 8.30 9.13 -4.32
N GLN A 13 8.71 7.91 -3.97
CA GLN A 13 8.21 6.69 -4.63
C GLN A 13 6.72 6.44 -4.32
N ILE A 14 6.02 5.82 -5.28
CA ILE A 14 4.64 5.36 -5.12
C ILE A 14 4.58 3.83 -5.08
N TRP A 15 3.89 3.32 -4.08
CA TRP A 15 3.76 1.89 -3.80
C TRP A 15 2.30 1.49 -3.64
N GLU A 16 1.92 0.35 -4.21
CA GLU A 16 0.58 -0.22 -4.12
C GLU A 16 0.55 -1.40 -3.14
N ASP A 17 -0.51 -1.46 -2.35
CA ASP A 17 -0.78 -2.58 -1.44
C ASP A 17 -1.20 -3.82 -2.24
N ASN A 18 -0.42 -4.89 -2.14
CA ASN A 18 -0.69 -6.15 -2.83
C ASN A 18 -1.61 -7.08 -2.02
N ASP A 19 -2.03 -6.68 -0.80
CA ASP A 19 -3.02 -7.41 -0.03
C ASP A 19 -4.37 -7.38 -0.75
N TYR A 20 -4.93 -8.56 -1.06
CA TYR A 20 -6.19 -8.69 -1.77
C TYR A 20 -7.36 -8.01 -1.04
N ARG A 21 -7.27 -7.84 0.29
CA ARG A 21 -8.26 -7.13 1.13
C ARG A 21 -8.13 -5.62 1.02
N ALA A 22 -7.06 -5.14 0.41
CA ALA A 22 -6.69 -3.73 0.33
C ALA A 22 -6.43 -3.26 -1.11
N LYS A 23 -6.90 -4.02 -2.11
CA LYS A 23 -6.73 -3.69 -3.53
C LYS A 23 -7.03 -2.23 -3.83
N GLY A 24 -6.24 -1.62 -4.71
CA GLY A 24 -6.39 -0.23 -5.12
C GLY A 24 -5.82 0.81 -4.16
N ARG A 25 -5.34 0.41 -2.97
CA ARG A 25 -4.65 1.32 -2.06
C ARG A 25 -3.23 1.61 -2.53
N THR A 26 -2.90 2.89 -2.69
CA THR A 26 -1.56 3.36 -3.04
C THR A 26 -1.06 4.38 -2.04
N LEU A 27 0.26 4.45 -1.92
CA LEU A 27 0.97 5.24 -0.93
C LEU A 27 2.16 5.95 -1.58
N ARG A 28 2.40 7.19 -1.19
CA ARG A 28 3.65 7.90 -1.47
C ARG A 28 4.56 7.82 -0.26
N VAL A 29 5.84 7.50 -0.45
CA VAL A 29 6.86 7.60 0.60
C VAL A 29 7.22 9.07 0.79
N ASP A 30 7.13 9.57 2.02
CA ASP A 30 7.52 10.94 2.37
C ASP A 30 8.91 10.98 3.00
N ALA A 31 9.23 10.01 3.86
CA ALA A 31 10.52 9.88 4.53
C ALA A 31 10.84 8.40 4.79
N VAL A 32 12.13 8.09 4.98
CA VAL A 32 12.60 6.73 5.27
C VAL A 32 13.64 6.79 6.38
N ASP A 33 13.44 5.98 7.41
CA ASP A 33 14.42 5.70 8.47
C ASP A 33 15.02 4.29 8.29
N ASP A 34 15.85 3.83 9.23
CA ASP A 34 16.51 2.53 9.14
C ASP A 34 15.54 1.34 9.03
N THR A 35 14.34 1.47 9.60
CA THR A 35 13.39 0.38 9.80
C THR A 35 12.03 0.60 9.15
N HIS A 36 11.64 1.85 8.92
CA HIS A 36 10.32 2.26 8.47
C HIS A 36 10.38 3.34 7.39
N ALA A 37 9.28 3.44 6.65
CA ALA A 37 8.97 4.57 5.81
C ALA A 37 7.73 5.28 6.37
N GLU A 38 7.77 6.60 6.36
CA GLU A 38 6.59 7.44 6.52
C GLU A 38 5.94 7.61 5.16
N CYS A 39 4.63 7.41 5.09
CA CYS A 39 3.90 7.43 3.84
C CYS A 39 2.59 8.21 3.94
N THR A 40 2.21 8.85 2.84
CA THR A 40 0.89 9.42 2.64
C THR A 40 0.05 8.47 1.81
N VAL A 41 -1.17 8.16 2.25
CA VAL A 41 -2.12 7.40 1.44
C VAL A 41 -2.62 8.28 0.29
N LEU A 42 -2.46 7.81 -0.95
CA LEU A 42 -2.92 8.51 -2.15
C LEU A 42 -4.29 8.01 -2.61
N THR A 43 -4.51 6.70 -2.52
CA THR A 43 -5.79 6.07 -2.85
C THR A 43 -6.18 5.10 -1.75
N ASP A 44 -7.48 5.05 -1.46
CA ASP A 44 -8.04 4.11 -0.50
C ASP A 44 -8.19 2.71 -1.10
N ARG A 45 -8.49 1.76 -0.20
CA ARG A 45 -8.90 0.42 -0.60
C ARG A 45 -10.18 0.53 -1.43
N THR A 46 -10.20 -0.12 -2.58
CA THR A 46 -11.46 -0.29 -3.31
C THR A 46 -12.39 -1.11 -2.42
N THR A 47 -13.53 -0.51 -2.07
CA THR A 47 -14.64 -1.23 -1.45
C THR A 47 -15.10 -2.29 -2.43
N ALA A 48 -14.67 -3.53 -2.23
CA ALA A 48 -15.37 -4.66 -2.81
C ALA A 48 -16.75 -4.70 -2.16
N THR A 49 -17.78 -4.27 -2.88
CA THR A 49 -19.16 -4.52 -2.50
C THR A 49 -19.42 -6.01 -2.73
N TYR A 50 -19.30 -6.80 -1.66
CA TYR A 50 -19.78 -8.17 -1.71
C TYR A 50 -21.28 -8.17 -1.47
N ARG A 51 -22.04 -8.65 -2.46
CA ARG A 51 -23.48 -8.90 -2.30
C ARG A 51 -23.63 -10.24 -1.60
N HIS A 52 -24.05 -10.22 -0.34
CA HIS A 52 -24.41 -11.46 0.35
C HIS A 52 -25.66 -12.08 -0.31
N PRO A 53 -25.81 -13.42 -0.31
CA PRO A 53 -27.02 -14.09 -0.78
C PRO A 53 -28.31 -13.61 -0.08
N GLY A 54 -28.19 -13.04 1.12
CA GLY A 54 -29.28 -12.42 1.89
C GLY A 54 -29.54 -10.94 1.60
N GLY A 55 -28.94 -10.36 0.56
CA GLY A 55 -29.27 -9.00 0.10
C GLY A 55 -28.52 -7.84 0.78
N TYR A 56 -27.81 -8.08 1.89
CA TYR A 56 -26.98 -7.05 2.52
C TYR A 56 -25.70 -6.81 1.72
N VAL A 57 -25.39 -5.54 1.48
CA VAL A 57 -24.12 -5.10 0.90
C VAL A 57 -23.18 -4.77 2.04
N HIS A 58 -22.14 -5.57 2.25
CA HIS A 58 -21.04 -5.16 3.12
C HIS A 58 -20.18 -4.16 2.36
N GLN A 59 -20.35 -2.86 2.64
CA GLN A 59 -19.30 -1.90 2.33
C GLN A 59 -18.21 -2.11 3.38
N LEU A 60 -17.14 -2.82 3.00
CA LEU A 60 -15.96 -2.94 3.85
C LEU A 60 -15.41 -1.53 4.04
N GLY A 61 -15.75 -0.89 5.17
CA GLY A 61 -15.71 0.56 5.34
C GLY A 61 -14.52 1.23 4.66
N SER A 62 -14.81 2.01 3.62
CA SER A 62 -13.87 3.03 3.16
C SER A 62 -13.86 4.11 4.22
N THR A 63 -13.07 3.93 5.27
CA THR A 63 -12.58 5.10 6.01
C THR A 63 -11.78 5.89 4.98
N ALA A 64 -12.22 7.10 4.66
CA ALA A 64 -11.48 8.03 3.81
C ALA A 64 -10.10 8.25 4.45
N THR A 65 -9.09 7.48 4.01
CA THR A 65 -7.73 7.56 4.55
C THR A 65 -6.79 8.25 3.58
N VAL A 66 -7.26 8.66 2.40
CA VAL A 66 -6.51 9.55 1.51
C VAL A 66 -6.00 10.77 2.28
N GLY A 67 -4.71 11.08 2.12
CA GLY A 67 -4.01 12.13 2.86
C GLY A 67 -3.50 11.73 4.24
N ARG A 68 -3.95 10.60 4.81
CA ARG A 68 -3.48 10.11 6.11
C ARG A 68 -2.01 9.72 6.04
N LYS A 69 -1.25 10.13 7.05
CA LYS A 69 0.11 9.65 7.29
C LYS A 69 0.08 8.27 7.96
N THR A 70 0.88 7.35 7.45
CA THR A 70 1.06 6.00 8.01
C THR A 70 2.53 5.64 8.05
N ARG A 71 2.91 4.84 9.05
CA ARG A 71 4.28 4.31 9.18
C ARG A 71 4.28 2.84 8.77
N ILE A 72 5.19 2.46 7.87
CA ILE A 72 5.24 1.10 7.29
C ILE A 72 6.65 0.56 7.41
N ALA A 73 6.79 -0.67 7.90
CA ALA A 73 8.09 -1.32 8.01
C ALA A 73 8.70 -1.55 6.61
N ARG A 74 9.98 -1.18 6.44
CA ARG A 74 10.73 -1.30 5.17
C ARG A 74 10.65 -2.70 4.56
N ARG A 75 10.66 -3.73 5.39
CA ARG A 75 10.53 -5.13 4.97
C ARG A 75 9.24 -5.45 4.20
N ARG A 76 8.19 -4.63 4.32
CA ARG A 76 6.93 -4.82 3.61
C ARG A 76 6.95 -4.28 2.18
N PHE A 77 7.94 -3.46 1.81
CA PHE A 77 8.12 -2.94 0.45
C PHE A 77 8.75 -3.99 -0.48
N ARG A 78 8.06 -5.12 -0.58
CA ARG A 78 8.41 -6.28 -1.40
C ARG A 78 7.11 -6.82 -1.98
N PRO A 79 7.05 -7.22 -3.26
CA PRO A 79 5.83 -7.67 -3.92
C PRO A 79 5.45 -9.12 -3.50
N THR A 80 5.23 -9.32 -2.21
CA THR A 80 4.66 -10.54 -1.62
C THR A 80 3.14 -10.39 -1.53
N SER A 81 2.40 -11.47 -1.24
CA SER A 81 0.93 -11.46 -1.15
C SER A 81 0.34 -10.51 -0.10
N THR A 82 1.16 -9.97 0.81
CA THR A 82 0.76 -9.00 1.84
C THR A 82 1.71 -7.80 1.90
N GLY A 83 2.59 -7.66 0.92
CA GLY A 83 3.55 -6.58 0.84
C GLY A 83 3.09 -5.49 -0.11
N TYR A 84 3.99 -4.56 -0.40
CA TYR A 84 3.77 -3.47 -1.33
C TYR A 84 4.60 -3.67 -2.58
N ARG A 85 4.01 -3.33 -3.72
CA ARG A 85 4.65 -3.36 -5.03
C ARG A 85 4.99 -1.94 -5.45
N LEU A 86 6.20 -1.72 -5.96
CA LEU A 86 6.60 -0.43 -6.51
C LEU A 86 5.82 -0.18 -7.80
N VAL A 87 5.15 0.98 -7.89
CA VAL A 87 4.37 1.39 -9.06
C VAL A 87 5.05 2.54 -9.79
N GLN A 88 5.63 3.48 -9.03
CA GLN A 88 6.37 4.61 -9.60
C GLN A 88 7.63 4.88 -8.80
N ASP A 89 8.76 4.96 -9.50
CA ASP A 89 10.02 5.38 -8.90
C ASP A 89 10.18 6.90 -8.91
N VAL A 90 11.13 7.41 -8.14
CA VAL A 90 11.50 8.84 -8.15
C VAL A 90 12.12 9.14 -9.51
N GLN A 91 11.61 10.16 -10.22
CA GLN A 91 12.28 10.63 -11.42
C GLN A 91 13.60 11.32 -11.04
N PRO A 92 14.67 11.13 -11.84
CA PRO A 92 15.98 11.74 -11.59
C PRO A 92 15.95 13.27 -11.73
#